data_AF-A0A4P5WSQ3-F1
#
_entry.id   AF-A0A4P5WSQ3-F1
#
_cell.length_a   1.000
_cell.length_b   1.000
_cell.length_c   1.000
_cell.angle_alpha   90.00
_cell.angle_beta   90.00
_cell.angle_gamma   90.00
#
_symmetry.space_group_name_H-M   'P 1'
#
loop_
_entity.id
_entity.type
_entity.pdbx_description
1 polymer ?
#
loop_
_entity_poly.entity_id
_entity_poly.type
_entity_poly.pdbx_seq_one_letter_code
_entity_poly.pdbx_strand_id
1 'polypeptide(L)'
;MSQLLTVDEPVQAEMRSTTLLLGGLQFPQFSRRLSELLAESGQHVVEGAIPASVNLRKELTAASLRVIWILDACSAMEWQPLRAVLQQAAGHRVSLCVLLAGGAFRPPNPHWETELRELQAETRGFGIREILLLGCGVLTVDDAHVPEQLRIPRWLAPLLPCSATLPCLSAVRLAQVLTAEFTGESSLPVAGLRRLTIPGRRYSLRQLLQRGRGRTAASVLAATIASIAAYCGAGVLVSLLLGVLVRQGRGWTSLLVQTVRPRSSGELLELYNRWSWPDVQLAGWNNGVVHFGWKFPGRTVVSTSASGRCLRVGRETVTVDGGVPLKRVLLALQAVGRSLPVVPNFSWISMGTAFFVPVHGSGSRMSTLGQAVVRVLVYDAAVGCLRRLHRDDPEFQRMMYDRSRPLLLLRMTLQTQQPLKYAVREESLQDPAADELLLAFADPRAANVEVRKARAIDREVIVRRFDAEPADAGGGELPRDRLGSLWDRIEETPVAGWLFHWFVRNFAFHVELLMSPEQFRVFWEHHRRLPLAKIQLRRMLRDGIENSACRDCDCICADLFMLRGKRHVFTKFIAEHLPAVRTNPGKQSL
;
A
#
# COMPACT_ATOMS: atom_id res chain seq x y z
N MET A 1 -24.81 -71.74 5.30
CA MET A 1 -25.77 -70.77 4.75
C MET A 1 -25.91 -69.66 5.80
N SER A 2 -25.63 -68.37 5.62
CA SER A 2 -25.40 -67.52 4.45
C SER A 2 -24.69 -66.24 4.93
N GLN A 3 -23.68 -65.82 4.16
CA GLN A 3 -23.29 -64.43 3.84
C GLN A 3 -22.92 -63.45 4.97
N LEU A 4 -21.60 -63.38 5.22
CA LEU A 4 -20.90 -62.16 5.62
C LEU A 4 -20.87 -61.20 4.41
N LEU A 5 -21.57 -60.08 4.52
CA LEU A 5 -21.37 -58.88 3.71
C LEU A 5 -20.25 -58.07 4.36
N THR A 6 -19.01 -58.28 3.93
CA THR A 6 -17.97 -57.25 4.07
C THR A 6 -18.19 -56.25 2.95
N VAL A 7 -18.68 -55.07 3.34
CA VAL A 7 -18.69 -53.88 2.51
C VAL A 7 -17.24 -53.55 2.19
N ASP A 8 -16.88 -53.60 0.91
CA ASP A 8 -15.64 -53.02 0.39
C ASP A 8 -15.62 -51.54 0.79
N GLU A 9 -14.76 -51.18 1.74
CA GLU A 9 -14.36 -49.80 1.89
C GLU A 9 -13.80 -49.33 0.54
N PRO A 10 -14.29 -48.23 -0.04
CA PRO A 10 -13.60 -47.64 -1.16
C PRO A 10 -12.26 -47.16 -0.60
N VAL A 11 -11.19 -47.88 -0.95
CA VAL A 11 -9.81 -47.40 -0.81
C VAL A 11 -9.79 -46.06 -1.54
N GLN A 12 -9.92 -44.96 -0.78
CA GLN A 12 -9.53 -43.64 -1.24
C GLN A 12 -8.05 -43.77 -1.55
N ALA A 13 -7.73 -44.08 -2.81
CA ALA A 13 -6.42 -43.84 -3.35
C ALA A 13 -6.22 -42.32 -3.24
N GLU A 14 -5.65 -41.88 -2.12
CA GLU A 14 -5.14 -40.53 -1.95
C GLU A 14 -4.36 -40.23 -3.23
N MET A 15 -4.86 -39.30 -4.05
CA MET A 15 -4.13 -38.79 -5.19
C MET A 15 -2.88 -38.10 -4.66
N ARG A 16 -1.83 -38.86 -4.41
CA ARG A 16 -0.54 -38.36 -3.96
C ARG A 16 0.03 -37.50 -5.07
N SER A 17 0.13 -36.19 -4.85
CA SER A 17 0.84 -35.29 -5.74
C SER A 17 2.33 -35.36 -5.43
N THR A 18 3.16 -35.58 -6.45
CA THR A 18 4.63 -35.49 -6.31
C THR A 18 5.09 -34.07 -6.61
N THR A 19 5.92 -33.50 -5.73
CA THR A 19 6.52 -32.18 -5.90
C THR A 19 8.02 -32.32 -6.16
N LEU A 20 8.49 -31.76 -7.27
CA LEU A 20 9.88 -31.73 -7.68
C LEU A 20 10.45 -30.34 -7.44
N LEU A 21 11.49 -30.25 -6.61
CA LEU A 21 12.17 -28.99 -6.28
C LEU A 21 13.50 -28.86 -7.03
N LEU A 22 13.55 -27.93 -7.98
CA LEU A 22 14.72 -27.63 -8.80
C LEU A 22 15.42 -26.36 -8.31
N GLY A 23 16.76 -26.31 -8.45
CA GLY A 23 17.57 -25.13 -8.11
C GLY A 23 18.18 -25.14 -6.70
N GLY A 24 18.06 -26.26 -5.97
CA GLY A 24 18.51 -26.37 -4.57
C GLY A 24 20.00 -26.07 -4.32
N LEU A 25 20.85 -26.25 -5.32
CA LEU A 25 22.30 -25.99 -5.22
C LEU A 25 22.63 -24.50 -5.00
N GLN A 26 21.78 -23.58 -5.45
CA GLN A 26 22.01 -22.14 -5.26
C GLN A 26 21.64 -21.68 -3.84
N PHE A 27 20.71 -22.39 -3.19
CA PHE A 27 20.14 -22.03 -1.88
C PHE A 27 19.97 -23.29 -1.00
N PRO A 28 21.06 -23.95 -0.60
CA PRO A 28 21.01 -25.29 -0.03
C PRO A 28 20.27 -25.33 1.31
N GLN A 29 20.50 -24.36 2.20
CA GLN A 29 19.81 -24.33 3.50
C GLN A 29 18.33 -24.01 3.33
N PHE A 30 18.02 -23.04 2.47
CA PHE A 30 16.64 -22.65 2.20
C PHE A 30 15.83 -23.77 1.56
N SER A 31 16.39 -24.42 0.54
CA SER A 31 15.70 -25.44 -0.24
C SER A 31 15.42 -26.68 0.59
N ARG A 32 16.39 -27.12 1.41
CA ARG A 32 16.19 -28.19 2.38
C ARG A 32 15.02 -27.89 3.32
N ARG A 33 15.02 -26.69 3.90
CA ARG A 33 13.94 -26.29 4.82
C ARG A 33 12.60 -26.23 4.11
N LEU A 34 12.55 -25.73 2.89
CA LEU A 34 11.32 -25.68 2.09
C LEU A 34 10.79 -27.09 1.81
N SER A 35 11.64 -28.05 1.45
CA SER A 35 11.24 -29.43 1.21
C SER A 35 10.70 -30.11 2.45
N GLU A 36 11.34 -29.92 3.61
CA GLU A 36 10.85 -30.40 4.90
C GLU A 36 9.42 -29.90 5.16
N LEU A 37 9.20 -28.59 5.01
CA LEU A 37 7.90 -27.96 5.23
C LEU A 37 6.83 -28.44 4.24
N LEU A 38 7.19 -28.67 2.99
CA LEU A 38 6.27 -29.22 1.99
C LEU A 38 5.96 -30.70 2.28
N ALA A 39 6.93 -31.48 2.75
CA ALA A 39 6.71 -32.86 3.18
C ALA A 39 5.82 -32.94 4.44
N GLU A 40 6.01 -32.04 5.41
CA GLU A 40 5.13 -31.88 6.58
C GLU A 40 3.67 -31.59 6.18
N SER A 41 3.43 -30.99 5.01
CA SER A 41 2.09 -30.76 4.45
C SER A 41 1.50 -31.97 3.70
N GLY A 42 2.14 -33.14 3.78
CA GLY A 42 1.69 -34.38 3.14
C GLY A 42 2.11 -34.54 1.68
N GLN A 43 3.04 -33.73 1.18
CA GLN A 43 3.54 -33.84 -0.21
C GLN A 43 4.74 -34.78 -0.29
N HIS A 44 4.81 -35.60 -1.34
CA HIS A 44 6.04 -36.34 -1.64
C HIS A 44 7.01 -35.41 -2.38
N VAL A 45 8.08 -34.97 -1.71
CA VAL A 45 9.04 -34.01 -2.27
C VAL A 45 10.30 -34.72 -2.73
N VAL A 46 10.72 -34.47 -3.98
CA VAL A 46 11.99 -34.92 -4.54
C VAL A 46 12.88 -33.71 -4.76
N GLU A 47 14.04 -33.68 -4.12
CA GLU A 47 15.08 -32.66 -4.31
C GLU A 47 16.10 -33.11 -5.37
N GLY A 48 16.51 -32.23 -6.28
CA GLY A 48 17.71 -32.47 -7.07
C GLY A 48 17.80 -31.73 -8.40
N ALA A 49 19.03 -31.59 -8.91
CA ALA A 49 19.26 -31.38 -10.32
C ALA A 49 19.00 -32.73 -11.00
N ILE A 50 17.97 -32.84 -11.84
CA ILE A 50 17.59 -34.13 -12.43
C ILE A 50 18.78 -34.68 -13.21
N PRO A 51 19.40 -35.77 -12.76
CA PRO A 51 20.45 -36.41 -13.52
C PRO A 51 19.81 -37.00 -14.77
N ALA A 52 20.52 -36.94 -15.90
CA ALA A 52 20.09 -37.58 -17.16
C ALA A 52 19.79 -39.09 -17.01
N SER A 53 20.16 -39.71 -15.88
CA SER A 53 19.98 -41.13 -15.55
C SER A 53 18.79 -41.46 -14.65
N VAL A 54 18.07 -40.49 -14.07
CA VAL A 54 16.90 -40.79 -13.22
C VAL A 54 15.66 -41.00 -14.09
N ASN A 55 15.14 -42.22 -14.07
CA ASN A 55 13.94 -42.60 -14.79
C ASN A 55 12.72 -42.14 -13.99
N LEU A 56 12.37 -40.85 -14.07
CA LEU A 56 11.25 -40.23 -13.34
C LEU A 56 9.93 -41.01 -13.49
N ARG A 57 9.76 -41.74 -14.60
CA ARG A 57 8.61 -42.65 -14.81
C ARG A 57 8.41 -43.70 -13.72
N LYS A 58 9.48 -44.14 -13.03
CA LYS A 58 9.37 -45.13 -11.93
C LYS A 58 8.98 -44.50 -10.58
N GLU A 59 9.30 -43.22 -10.37
CA GLU A 59 8.99 -42.49 -9.13
C GLU A 59 7.67 -41.70 -9.23
N LEU A 60 7.24 -41.35 -10.45
CA LEU A 60 5.95 -40.74 -10.74
C LEU A 60 4.83 -41.78 -10.73
N THR A 61 4.52 -42.32 -9.54
CA THR A 61 3.29 -43.09 -9.32
C THR A 61 2.04 -42.18 -9.21
N ALA A 62 2.25 -40.86 -9.21
CA ALA A 62 1.26 -39.82 -9.00
C ALA A 62 0.46 -39.43 -10.25
N ALA A 63 -0.84 -39.16 -10.07
CA ALA A 63 -1.71 -38.60 -11.12
C ALA A 63 -1.36 -37.15 -11.50
N SER A 64 -0.64 -36.42 -10.63
CA SER A 64 -0.22 -35.04 -10.87
C SER A 64 1.20 -34.76 -10.40
N LEU A 65 1.97 -34.04 -11.21
CA LEU A 65 3.33 -33.58 -10.91
C LEU A 65 3.34 -32.06 -10.69
N ARG A 66 3.98 -31.61 -9.63
CA ARG A 66 4.26 -30.19 -9.35
C ARG A 66 5.74 -29.95 -9.51
N VAL A 67 6.11 -28.96 -10.32
CA VAL A 67 7.51 -28.56 -10.50
C VAL A 67 7.67 -27.17 -9.90
N ILE A 68 8.52 -27.06 -8.88
CA ILE A 68 8.93 -25.78 -8.28
C ILE A 68 10.37 -25.54 -8.67
N TRP A 69 10.63 -24.46 -9.38
CA TRP A 69 11.97 -24.13 -9.83
C TRP A 69 12.45 -22.82 -9.22
N ILE A 70 13.48 -22.89 -8.36
CA ILE A 70 14.09 -21.75 -7.70
C ILE A 70 15.26 -21.23 -8.53
N LEU A 71 15.21 -19.94 -8.87
CA LEU A 71 16.23 -19.23 -9.63
C LEU A 71 16.65 -17.95 -8.91
N ASP A 72 17.95 -17.66 -8.87
CA ASP A 72 18.41 -16.30 -8.59
C ASP A 72 18.02 -15.37 -9.75
N ALA A 73 17.35 -14.27 -9.46
CA ALA A 73 16.94 -13.27 -10.45
C ALA A 73 18.12 -12.56 -11.15
N CYS A 74 19.36 -12.79 -10.74
CA CYS A 74 20.57 -12.28 -11.39
C CYS A 74 21.26 -13.30 -12.31
N SER A 75 20.85 -14.57 -12.28
CA SER A 75 21.49 -15.64 -13.03
C SER A 75 20.88 -15.79 -14.43
N ALA A 76 21.68 -16.26 -15.39
CA ALA A 76 21.14 -16.73 -16.67
C ALA A 76 20.22 -17.93 -16.43
N MET A 77 19.13 -18.01 -17.18
CA MET A 77 18.12 -19.04 -17.02
C MET A 77 18.45 -20.21 -17.95
N GLU A 78 18.72 -21.38 -17.39
CA GLU A 78 19.00 -22.59 -18.17
C GLU A 78 17.72 -23.44 -18.25
N TRP A 79 17.07 -23.45 -19.41
CA TRP A 79 15.80 -24.15 -19.62
C TRP A 79 15.92 -25.66 -19.84
N GLN A 80 17.12 -26.15 -20.17
CA GLN A 80 17.34 -27.56 -20.54
C GLN A 80 16.93 -28.54 -19.43
N PRO A 81 17.26 -28.31 -18.13
CA PRO A 81 16.81 -29.17 -17.05
C PRO A 81 15.28 -29.23 -16.96
N LEU A 82 14.60 -28.08 -17.13
CA LEU A 82 13.14 -28.02 -17.10
C LEU A 82 12.52 -28.81 -18.27
N ARG A 83 13.02 -28.61 -19.49
CA ARG A 83 12.55 -29.33 -20.69
C ARG A 83 12.66 -30.83 -20.55
N ALA A 84 13.77 -31.33 -20.00
CA ALA A 84 13.96 -32.76 -19.76
C ALA A 84 12.89 -33.32 -18.81
N VAL A 85 12.50 -32.59 -17.76
CA VAL A 85 11.42 -33.01 -16.84
C VAL A 85 10.10 -33.11 -17.57
N LEU A 86 9.77 -32.08 -18.34
CA LEU A 86 8.48 -31.96 -19.00
C LEU A 86 8.29 -33.05 -20.07
N GLN A 87 9.36 -33.38 -20.79
CA GLN A 87 9.37 -34.51 -21.72
C GLN A 87 9.17 -35.85 -21.01
N GLN A 88 9.78 -36.05 -19.84
CA GLN A 88 9.62 -37.29 -19.07
C GLN A 88 8.24 -37.40 -18.40
N ALA A 89 7.61 -36.26 -18.09
CA ALA A 89 6.28 -36.16 -17.48
C ALA A 89 5.12 -36.20 -18.49
N ALA A 90 5.40 -36.49 -19.77
CA ALA A 90 4.38 -36.59 -20.82
C ALA A 90 3.25 -37.56 -20.42
N GLY A 91 2.01 -37.06 -20.40
CA GLY A 91 0.82 -37.82 -20.00
C GLY A 91 0.32 -37.56 -18.57
N HIS A 92 1.07 -36.84 -17.74
CA HIS A 92 0.63 -36.44 -16.38
C HIS A 92 0.07 -35.01 -16.36
N ARG A 93 -0.78 -34.71 -15.36
CA ARG A 93 -1.18 -33.32 -15.09
C ARG A 93 -0.02 -32.58 -14.41
N VAL A 94 0.62 -31.67 -15.13
CA VAL A 94 1.77 -30.90 -14.61
C VAL A 94 1.36 -29.48 -14.21
N SER A 95 1.80 -29.05 -13.03
CA SER A 95 1.72 -27.65 -12.56
C SER A 95 3.13 -27.10 -12.39
N LEU A 96 3.41 -25.94 -12.98
CA LEU A 96 4.74 -25.32 -12.93
C LEU A 96 4.72 -24.02 -12.13
N CYS A 97 5.60 -23.92 -11.13
CA CYS A 97 5.90 -22.67 -10.44
C CYS A 97 7.38 -22.31 -10.60
N VAL A 98 7.64 -21.10 -11.09
CA VAL A 98 8.98 -20.53 -11.23
C VAL A 98 9.15 -19.46 -10.15
N LEU A 99 10.09 -19.67 -9.24
CA LEU A 99 10.40 -18.81 -8.11
C LEU A 99 11.63 -17.96 -8.43
N LEU A 100 11.47 -16.64 -8.45
CA LEU A 100 12.55 -15.68 -8.71
C LEU A 100 13.04 -15.07 -7.40
N ALA A 101 14.08 -15.68 -6.82
CA ALA A 101 14.73 -15.24 -5.59
C ALA A 101 15.42 -13.88 -5.81
N GLY A 102 15.09 -12.88 -4.99
CA GLY A 102 15.57 -11.51 -5.18
C GLY A 102 15.02 -10.82 -6.44
N GLY A 103 13.99 -11.39 -7.07
CA GLY A 103 13.32 -10.86 -8.25
C GLY A 103 12.24 -9.82 -7.94
N ALA A 104 11.89 -9.61 -6.66
CA ALA A 104 10.90 -8.61 -6.27
C ALA A 104 11.26 -7.23 -6.84
N PHE A 105 10.28 -6.57 -7.46
CA PHE A 105 10.38 -5.21 -7.99
C PHE A 105 11.36 -5.03 -9.16
N ARG A 106 11.93 -6.11 -9.69
CA ARG A 106 12.65 -6.04 -10.95
C ARG A 106 11.69 -6.28 -12.10
N PRO A 107 11.72 -5.46 -13.16
CA PRO A 107 11.18 -5.92 -14.41
C PRO A 107 11.95 -7.19 -14.81
N PRO A 108 11.27 -8.27 -15.25
CA PRO A 108 11.97 -9.39 -15.84
C PRO A 108 12.86 -8.87 -16.97
N ASN A 109 14.05 -9.46 -17.13
CA ASN A 109 14.92 -9.16 -18.25
C ASN A 109 14.09 -9.20 -19.55
N PRO A 110 14.16 -8.23 -20.48
CA PRO A 110 13.38 -8.27 -21.71
C PRO A 110 13.50 -9.59 -22.48
N HIS A 111 14.67 -10.25 -22.42
CA HIS A 111 14.86 -11.61 -22.94
C HIS A 111 13.97 -12.65 -22.25
N TRP A 112 13.79 -12.54 -20.94
CA TRP A 112 12.96 -13.46 -20.17
C TRP A 112 11.49 -13.37 -20.53
N GLU A 113 10.96 -12.21 -20.92
CA GLU A 113 9.56 -12.14 -21.34
C GLU A 113 9.32 -12.92 -22.63
N THR A 114 10.25 -12.87 -23.56
CA THR A 114 10.21 -13.67 -24.79
C THR A 114 10.37 -15.15 -24.46
N GLU A 115 11.38 -15.53 -23.70
CA GLU A 115 11.63 -16.92 -23.30
C GLU A 115 10.48 -17.52 -22.47
N LEU A 116 9.85 -16.75 -21.57
CA LEU A 116 8.68 -17.21 -20.80
C LEU A 116 7.46 -17.43 -21.71
N ARG A 117 7.28 -16.61 -22.75
CA ARG A 117 6.21 -16.81 -23.74
C ARG A 117 6.48 -18.04 -24.60
N GLU A 118 7.72 -18.26 -25.00
CA GLU A 118 8.14 -19.47 -25.71
C GLU A 118 7.94 -20.71 -24.85
N LEU A 119 8.38 -20.67 -23.59
CA LEU A 119 8.12 -21.75 -22.64
C LEU A 119 6.61 -21.96 -22.47
N GLN A 120 5.81 -20.91 -22.37
CA GLN A 120 4.35 -21.04 -22.27
C GLN A 120 3.75 -21.72 -23.50
N ALA A 121 4.26 -21.41 -24.70
CA ALA A 121 3.82 -22.07 -25.93
C ALA A 121 4.24 -23.55 -25.96
N GLU A 122 5.47 -23.86 -25.53
CA GLU A 122 6.04 -25.20 -25.48
C GLU A 122 5.34 -26.08 -24.43
N THR A 123 5.14 -25.54 -23.22
CA THR A 123 4.50 -26.22 -22.07
C THR A 123 3.03 -26.54 -22.31
N ARG A 124 2.32 -25.79 -23.16
CA ARG A 124 0.97 -26.17 -23.62
C ARG A 124 0.96 -27.52 -24.34
N GLY A 125 2.01 -27.83 -25.11
CA GLY A 125 2.18 -29.13 -25.76
C GLY A 125 2.34 -30.29 -24.76
N PHE A 126 2.75 -30.00 -23.53
CA PHE A 126 2.90 -30.96 -22.44
C PHE A 126 1.70 -30.99 -21.48
N GLY A 127 0.58 -30.36 -21.84
CA GLY A 127 -0.64 -30.36 -21.01
C GLY A 127 -0.59 -29.46 -19.77
N ILE A 128 0.44 -28.61 -19.62
CA ILE A 128 0.49 -27.59 -18.57
C ILE A 128 -0.52 -26.50 -18.92
N ARG A 129 -1.48 -26.29 -18.01
CA ARG A 129 -2.54 -25.29 -18.20
C ARG A 129 -2.20 -23.92 -17.60
N GLU A 130 -1.34 -23.90 -16.58
CA GLU A 130 -0.97 -22.68 -15.86
C GLU A 130 0.51 -22.71 -15.44
N ILE A 131 1.18 -21.56 -15.62
CA ILE A 131 2.52 -21.31 -15.09
C ILE A 131 2.41 -20.19 -14.06
N LEU A 132 2.81 -20.46 -12.82
CA LEU A 132 2.91 -19.46 -11.77
C LEU A 132 4.34 -18.90 -11.68
N LEU A 133 4.52 -17.64 -12.06
CA LEU A 133 5.77 -16.91 -11.86
C LEU A 133 5.69 -16.10 -10.56
N LEU A 134 6.56 -16.41 -9.59
CA LEU A 134 6.60 -15.78 -8.29
C LEU A 134 7.87 -14.94 -8.12
N GLY A 135 7.74 -13.61 -8.17
CA GLY A 135 8.80 -12.68 -7.78
C GLY A 135 8.93 -12.59 -6.27
N CYS A 136 10.08 -12.91 -5.71
CA CYS A 136 10.29 -12.89 -4.25
C CYS A 136 11.35 -11.89 -3.83
N GLY A 137 11.29 -11.45 -2.57
CA GLY A 137 12.43 -10.80 -1.93
C GLY A 137 13.61 -11.76 -1.79
N VAL A 138 14.54 -11.39 -0.91
CA VAL A 138 15.65 -12.26 -0.56
C VAL A 138 15.14 -13.46 0.24
N LEU A 139 15.55 -14.67 -0.10
CA LEU A 139 15.10 -15.89 0.55
C LEU A 139 15.85 -16.14 1.86
N THR A 140 15.12 -16.53 2.91
CA THR A 140 15.69 -16.89 4.21
C THR A 140 15.04 -18.15 4.78
N VAL A 141 15.81 -18.93 5.53
CA VAL A 141 15.29 -20.14 6.21
C VAL A 141 14.16 -19.74 7.16
N ASP A 142 14.40 -18.72 7.98
CA ASP A 142 13.44 -18.11 8.91
C ASP A 142 13.79 -16.63 9.16
N ASP A 143 13.08 -15.99 10.10
CA ASP A 143 13.31 -14.60 10.45
C ASP A 143 14.61 -14.35 11.24
N ALA A 144 15.25 -15.39 11.78
CA ALA A 144 16.48 -15.30 12.56
C ALA A 144 17.75 -15.45 11.71
N HIS A 145 17.67 -16.13 10.57
CA HIS A 145 18.83 -16.39 9.72
C HIS A 145 19.18 -15.22 8.80
N VAL A 146 20.48 -15.12 8.48
CA VAL A 146 20.95 -14.20 7.44
C VAL A 146 20.77 -14.91 6.10
N PRO A 147 20.11 -14.30 5.12
CA PRO A 147 19.98 -14.88 3.79
C PRO A 147 21.30 -15.27 3.14
N GLU A 148 21.34 -16.43 2.48
CA GLU A 148 22.52 -16.92 1.75
C GLU A 148 22.90 -15.99 0.57
N GLN A 149 21.92 -15.26 0.04
CA GLN A 149 22.09 -14.25 -1.02
C GLN A 149 22.86 -13.00 -0.56
N LEU A 150 22.91 -12.74 0.75
CA LEU A 150 23.57 -11.57 1.32
C LEU A 150 25.07 -11.82 1.50
N ARG A 151 25.84 -11.58 0.44
CA ARG A 151 27.32 -11.64 0.44
C ARG A 151 27.97 -10.36 0.98
N ILE A 152 27.41 -9.76 2.03
CA ILE A 152 27.95 -8.52 2.62
C ILE A 152 28.74 -8.86 3.90
N PRO A 153 29.99 -8.40 4.03
CA PRO A 153 30.76 -8.57 5.25
C PRO A 153 30.05 -7.99 6.48
N ARG A 154 29.90 -8.80 7.54
CA ARG A 154 29.14 -8.41 8.75
C ARG A 154 29.71 -7.18 9.47
N TRP A 155 31.02 -6.98 9.40
CA TRP A 155 31.69 -5.84 10.05
C TRP A 155 31.30 -4.48 9.47
N LEU A 156 30.67 -4.45 8.27
CA LEU A 156 30.13 -3.23 7.67
C LEU A 156 28.83 -2.76 8.33
N ALA A 157 28.18 -3.58 9.16
CA ALA A 157 26.88 -3.25 9.76
C ALA A 157 26.80 -1.85 10.41
N PRO A 158 27.81 -1.35 11.14
CA PRO A 158 27.78 -0.01 11.74
C PRO A 158 27.78 1.14 10.72
N LEU A 159 28.34 0.93 9.53
CA LEU A 159 28.45 1.95 8.47
C LEU A 159 27.17 2.08 7.64
N LEU A 160 26.30 1.07 7.67
CA LEU A 160 25.09 1.05 6.85
C LEU A 160 24.03 2.00 7.41
N PRO A 161 23.36 2.78 6.55
CA PRO A 161 22.32 3.69 7.00
C PRO A 161 21.11 2.91 7.53
N CYS A 162 20.46 3.42 8.58
CA CYS A 162 19.27 2.79 9.16
C CYS A 162 18.10 2.67 8.16
N SER A 163 18.10 3.48 7.09
CA SER A 163 17.13 3.40 6.00
C SER A 163 17.39 2.25 5.03
N ALA A 164 18.59 1.65 5.00
CA ALA A 164 18.86 0.49 4.17
C ALA A 164 18.10 -0.72 4.73
N THR A 165 17.02 -1.10 4.05
CA THR A 165 16.18 -2.24 4.42
C THR A 165 16.05 -3.17 3.23
N LEU A 166 15.93 -4.46 3.46
CA LEU A 166 15.73 -5.47 2.43
C LEU A 166 14.47 -6.30 2.69
N PRO A 167 13.67 -6.58 1.66
CA PRO A 167 12.54 -7.50 1.75
C PRO A 167 13.05 -8.94 1.81
N CYS A 168 12.60 -9.71 2.81
CA CYS A 168 12.97 -11.10 2.99
C CYS A 168 11.74 -12.00 3.09
N LEU A 169 11.74 -13.11 2.36
CA LEU A 169 10.68 -14.11 2.38
C LEU A 169 11.20 -15.40 3.04
N SER A 170 10.55 -15.84 4.11
CA SER A 170 10.92 -17.06 4.83
C SER A 170 10.43 -18.33 4.13
N ALA A 171 11.13 -19.45 4.34
CA ALA A 171 10.73 -20.75 3.80
C ALA A 171 9.33 -21.16 4.29
N VAL A 172 9.02 -20.90 5.56
CA VAL A 172 7.69 -21.13 6.15
C VAL A 172 6.60 -20.38 5.39
N ARG A 173 6.81 -19.08 5.14
CA ARG A 173 5.82 -18.26 4.44
C ARG A 173 5.65 -18.70 2.99
N LEU A 174 6.75 -19.06 2.32
CA LEU A 174 6.70 -19.55 0.94
C LEU A 174 5.98 -20.92 0.85
N ALA A 175 6.25 -21.85 1.77
CA ALA A 175 5.58 -23.15 1.81
C ALA A 175 4.06 -23.00 1.96
N GLN A 176 3.60 -22.07 2.80
CA GLN A 176 2.18 -21.73 2.97
C GLN A 176 1.55 -21.25 1.66
N VAL A 177 2.22 -20.33 0.96
CA VAL A 177 1.76 -19.79 -0.33
C VAL A 177 1.66 -20.90 -1.36
N LEU A 178 2.73 -21.69 -1.53
CA LEU A 178 2.79 -22.76 -2.52
C LEU A 178 1.73 -23.82 -2.26
N THR A 179 1.60 -24.26 -1.00
CA THR A 179 0.60 -25.25 -0.62
C THR A 179 -0.79 -24.74 -0.97
N ALA A 180 -1.15 -23.53 -0.56
CA ALA A 180 -2.48 -22.97 -0.82
C ALA A 180 -2.75 -22.67 -2.31
N GLU A 181 -1.73 -22.27 -3.08
CA GLU A 181 -1.86 -22.06 -4.52
C GLU A 181 -2.03 -23.39 -5.29
N PHE A 182 -1.45 -24.48 -4.78
CA PHE A 182 -1.56 -25.79 -5.41
C PHE A 182 -2.73 -26.64 -4.92
N THR A 183 -3.25 -26.41 -3.71
CA THR A 183 -4.44 -27.07 -3.16
C THR A 183 -5.72 -26.31 -3.43
N GLY A 184 -5.64 -24.99 -3.60
CA GLY A 184 -6.79 -24.18 -3.94
C GLY A 184 -7.43 -24.67 -5.23
N GLU A 185 -8.70 -25.08 -5.15
CA GLU A 185 -9.59 -25.19 -6.31
C GLU A 185 -9.70 -23.81 -6.94
N SER A 186 -8.71 -23.45 -7.76
CA SER A 186 -8.79 -22.31 -8.66
C SER A 186 -9.81 -22.72 -9.72
N SER A 187 -11.09 -22.55 -9.38
CA SER A 187 -12.29 -22.95 -10.14
C SER A 187 -12.46 -22.22 -11.47
N LEU A 188 -11.47 -21.43 -11.88
CA LEU A 188 -11.38 -20.88 -13.21
C LEU A 188 -9.97 -21.15 -13.75
N PRO A 189 -9.81 -22.09 -14.69
CA PRO A 189 -8.55 -22.24 -15.43
C PRO A 189 -8.36 -20.98 -16.26
N VAL A 190 -7.59 -20.01 -15.76
CA VAL A 190 -7.04 -18.96 -16.61
C VAL A 190 -5.90 -19.61 -17.38
N ALA A 191 -6.17 -20.09 -18.59
CA ALA A 191 -5.14 -20.62 -19.47
C ALA A 191 -4.07 -19.54 -19.67
N GLY A 192 -2.90 -19.66 -19.02
CA GLY A 192 -2.06 -18.48 -18.88
C GLY A 192 -0.79 -18.59 -18.04
N LEU A 193 0.07 -17.58 -18.21
CA LEU A 193 1.12 -17.22 -17.27
C LEU A 193 0.51 -16.30 -16.23
N ARG A 194 0.53 -16.70 -14.96
CA ARG A 194 0.11 -15.87 -13.83
C ARG A 194 1.34 -15.35 -13.10
N ARG A 195 1.38 -14.04 -12.86
CA ARG A 195 2.47 -13.38 -12.13
C ARG A 195 1.99 -12.97 -10.75
N LEU A 196 2.79 -13.27 -9.74
CA LEU A 196 2.60 -12.79 -8.37
C LEU A 196 3.94 -12.28 -7.85
N THR A 197 3.92 -11.24 -7.03
CA THR A 197 5.11 -10.79 -6.30
C THR A 197 4.83 -10.85 -4.80
N ILE A 198 5.71 -11.53 -4.07
CA ILE A 198 5.68 -11.64 -2.62
C ILE A 198 7.03 -11.19 -2.09
N PRO A 199 7.19 -9.89 -1.78
CA PRO A 199 8.48 -9.38 -1.35
C PRO A 199 8.90 -9.96 0.01
N GLY A 200 7.94 -10.23 0.89
CA GLY A 200 8.21 -10.57 2.27
C GLY A 200 8.57 -9.36 3.12
N ARG A 201 8.73 -9.59 4.43
CA ARG A 201 8.93 -8.55 5.43
C ARG A 201 10.26 -7.83 5.23
N ARG A 202 10.27 -6.51 5.39
CA ARG A 202 11.49 -5.71 5.32
C ARG A 202 12.26 -5.74 6.63
N TYR A 203 13.55 -6.04 6.55
CA TYR A 203 14.47 -5.97 7.68
C TYR A 203 15.54 -4.92 7.45
N SER A 204 16.01 -4.25 8.51
CA SER A 204 17.18 -3.39 8.41
C SER A 204 18.40 -4.24 8.05
N LEU A 205 19.18 -3.79 7.06
CA LEU A 205 20.38 -4.50 6.65
C LEU A 205 21.39 -4.59 7.80
N ARG A 206 21.48 -3.54 8.62
CA ARG A 206 22.28 -3.52 9.85
C ARG A 206 21.83 -4.61 10.83
N GLN A 207 20.52 -4.75 11.05
CA GLN A 207 19.97 -5.78 11.93
C GLN A 207 20.23 -7.19 11.38
N LEU A 208 20.04 -7.41 10.08
CA LEU A 208 20.31 -8.70 9.44
C LEU A 208 21.77 -9.12 9.64
N LEU A 209 22.72 -8.24 9.35
CA LEU A 209 24.16 -8.57 9.48
C LEU A 209 24.60 -8.82 10.93
N GLN A 210 23.83 -8.37 11.92
CA GLN A 210 24.08 -8.60 13.34
C GLN A 210 23.57 -9.97 13.84
N ARG A 211 22.71 -10.69 13.09
CA ARG A 211 22.02 -11.92 13.56
C ARG A 211 22.86 -13.22 13.56
N GLY A 212 24.14 -13.19 13.20
CA GLY A 212 24.95 -14.42 13.08
C GLY A 212 25.73 -14.84 14.33
N ARG A 213 25.82 -16.16 14.58
CA ARG A 213 26.79 -16.78 15.52
C ARG A 213 28.19 -16.83 14.88
N GLY A 214 29.22 -16.56 15.67
CA GLY A 214 30.64 -16.56 15.25
C GLY A 214 31.20 -15.16 15.04
N ARG A 215 31.78 -14.57 16.09
CA ARG A 215 32.63 -13.37 16.00
C ARG A 215 34.07 -13.81 16.18
N THR A 216 34.85 -13.79 15.10
CA THR A 216 36.31 -13.91 15.21
C THR A 216 36.86 -12.60 15.78
N ALA A 217 38.00 -12.62 16.48
CA ALA A 217 38.62 -11.41 17.02
C ALA A 217 38.85 -10.34 15.93
N ALA A 218 39.27 -10.77 14.73
CA ALA A 218 39.42 -9.89 13.57
C ALA A 218 38.11 -9.21 13.15
N SER A 219 36.97 -9.94 13.18
CA SER A 219 35.67 -9.36 12.87
C SER A 219 35.21 -8.33 13.91
N VAL A 220 35.57 -8.52 15.18
CA VAL A 220 35.28 -7.58 16.27
C VAL A 220 36.07 -6.30 16.06
N LEU A 221 37.38 -6.40 15.83
CA LEU A 221 38.25 -5.25 15.57
C LEU A 221 37.75 -4.44 14.36
N ALA A 222 37.45 -5.11 13.25
CA ALA A 222 36.91 -4.47 12.05
C ALA A 222 35.56 -3.78 12.31
N ALA A 223 34.67 -4.38 13.09
CA ALA A 223 33.39 -3.77 13.47
C ALA A 223 33.57 -2.54 14.39
N THR A 224 34.56 -2.56 15.29
CA THR A 224 34.92 -1.41 16.13
C THR A 224 35.43 -0.26 15.26
N ILE A 225 36.36 -0.54 14.35
CA ILE A 225 36.88 0.46 13.39
C ILE A 225 35.72 1.04 12.55
N ALA A 226 34.84 0.19 12.04
CA ALA A 226 33.66 0.61 11.28
C ALA A 226 32.71 1.50 12.11
N SER A 227 32.58 1.23 13.42
CA SER A 227 31.76 2.04 14.33
C SER A 227 32.38 3.42 14.58
N ILE A 228 33.71 3.49 14.77
CA ILE A 228 34.44 4.76 14.89
C ILE A 228 34.31 5.55 13.57
N ALA A 229 34.51 4.91 12.43
CA ALA A 229 34.36 5.55 11.12
C ALA A 229 32.92 6.04 10.89
N ALA A 230 31.91 5.29 11.31
CA ALA A 230 30.52 5.73 11.26
C ALA A 230 30.29 7.00 12.09
N TYR A 231 30.87 7.08 13.30
CA TYR A 231 30.83 8.27 14.16
C TYR A 231 31.53 9.47 13.52
N CYS A 232 32.62 9.24 12.78
CA CYS A 232 33.33 10.25 12.00
C CYS A 232 32.66 10.61 10.65
N GLY A 233 31.42 10.14 10.39
CA GLY A 233 30.65 10.52 9.21
C GLY A 233 30.81 9.63 7.97
N ALA A 234 31.62 8.56 8.02
CA ALA A 234 31.78 7.63 6.89
C ALA A 234 30.46 6.96 6.46
N GLY A 235 29.50 6.85 7.38
CA GLY A 235 28.15 6.34 7.07
C GLY A 235 27.40 7.21 6.04
N VAL A 236 27.69 8.52 5.95
CA VAL A 236 27.09 9.40 4.94
C VAL A 236 27.62 9.04 3.55
N LEU A 237 28.92 8.81 3.41
CA LEU A 237 29.55 8.38 2.16
C LEU A 237 29.01 7.02 1.71
N VAL A 238 28.88 6.06 2.63
CA VAL A 238 28.30 4.74 2.35
C VAL A 238 26.84 4.87 1.90
N SER A 239 26.06 5.75 2.53
CA SER A 239 24.68 6.04 2.12
C SER A 239 24.60 6.61 0.70
N LEU A 240 25.49 7.54 0.34
CA LEU A 240 25.57 8.10 -1.01
C LEU A 240 25.96 7.04 -2.04
N LEU A 241 26.99 6.24 -1.76
CA LEU A 241 27.42 5.13 -2.62
C LEU A 241 26.31 4.10 -2.83
N LEU A 242 25.60 3.71 -1.76
CA LEU A 242 24.42 2.86 -1.86
C LEU A 242 23.35 3.50 -2.75
N GLY A 243 23.09 4.80 -2.60
CA GLY A 243 22.17 5.52 -3.47
C GLY A 243 22.52 5.43 -4.96
N VAL A 244 23.81 5.50 -5.30
CA VAL A 244 24.30 5.31 -6.67
C VAL A 244 24.11 3.87 -7.13
N LEU A 245 24.47 2.88 -6.31
CA LEU A 245 24.30 1.46 -6.65
C LEU A 245 22.83 1.07 -6.86
N VAL A 246 21.93 1.58 -6.01
CA VAL A 246 20.48 1.40 -6.15
C VAL A 246 19.98 1.95 -7.49
N ARG A 247 20.48 3.12 -7.91
CA ARG A 247 20.13 3.70 -9.23
C ARG A 247 20.63 2.87 -10.41
N GLN A 248 21.79 2.22 -10.26
CA GLN A 248 22.31 1.31 -11.27
C GLN A 248 21.56 -0.04 -11.33
N GLY A 249 20.78 -0.37 -10.29
CA GLY A 249 19.89 -1.53 -10.27
C GLY A 249 20.60 -2.89 -10.30
N ARG A 250 21.88 -2.97 -9.91
CA ARG A 250 22.67 -4.19 -10.00
C ARG A 250 22.55 -5.05 -8.73
N GLY A 251 22.26 -6.34 -8.89
CA GLY A 251 22.22 -7.29 -7.77
C GLY A 251 21.19 -6.92 -6.69
N TRP A 252 21.37 -7.40 -5.47
CA TRP A 252 20.44 -7.17 -4.34
C TRP A 252 20.18 -5.69 -4.05
N THR A 253 21.03 -4.76 -4.51
CA THR A 253 20.85 -3.32 -4.29
C THR A 253 19.58 -2.78 -4.94
N SER A 254 19.07 -3.39 -6.01
CA SER A 254 17.76 -3.03 -6.58
C SER A 254 16.60 -3.23 -5.58
N LEU A 255 16.78 -4.09 -4.58
CA LEU A 255 15.77 -4.40 -3.56
C LEU A 255 15.77 -3.41 -2.39
N LEU A 256 16.78 -2.54 -2.31
CA LEU A 256 16.83 -1.45 -1.32
C LEU A 256 15.78 -0.36 -1.59
N VAL A 257 15.14 -0.38 -2.77
CA VAL A 257 14.01 0.50 -3.09
C VAL A 257 12.91 0.29 -2.03
N GLN A 258 12.62 1.38 -1.30
CA GLN A 258 11.58 1.39 -0.26
C GLN A 258 10.19 1.64 -0.82
N THR A 259 10.11 2.35 -1.96
CA THR A 259 8.86 2.74 -2.60
C THR A 259 8.86 2.33 -4.05
N VAL A 260 7.97 1.41 -4.39
CA VAL A 260 7.79 0.84 -5.73
C VAL A 260 6.64 1.58 -6.42
N ARG A 261 6.75 1.81 -7.73
CA ARG A 261 5.78 2.61 -8.50
C ARG A 261 5.29 1.80 -9.72
N PRO A 262 4.33 0.86 -9.51
CA PRO A 262 3.73 0.10 -10.61
C PRO A 262 3.07 1.03 -11.64
N ARG A 263 3.22 0.69 -12.92
CA ARG A 263 2.79 1.50 -14.07
C ARG A 263 1.44 1.11 -14.63
N SER A 264 0.84 0.05 -14.09
CA SER A 264 -0.43 -0.52 -14.53
C SER A 264 -1.21 -1.14 -13.37
N SER A 265 -2.51 -1.34 -13.56
CA SER A 265 -3.35 -2.09 -12.62
C SER A 265 -2.93 -3.56 -12.52
N GLY A 266 -2.38 -4.13 -13.61
CA GLY A 266 -1.83 -5.48 -13.61
C GLY A 266 -0.66 -5.59 -12.64
N GLU A 267 0.37 -4.75 -12.80
CA GLU A 267 1.51 -4.69 -11.87
C GLU A 267 1.08 -4.41 -10.42
N LEU A 268 0.05 -3.58 -10.22
CA LEU A 268 -0.50 -3.35 -8.89
C LEU A 268 -1.08 -4.63 -8.27
N LEU A 269 -1.86 -5.41 -9.02
CA LEU A 269 -2.44 -6.67 -8.54
C LEU A 269 -1.38 -7.76 -8.37
N GLU A 270 -0.34 -7.77 -9.22
CA GLU A 270 0.82 -8.65 -9.05
C GLU A 270 1.53 -8.36 -7.72
N LEU A 271 1.72 -7.07 -7.37
CA LEU A 271 2.40 -6.63 -6.15
C LEU A 271 1.51 -6.67 -4.90
N TYR A 272 0.21 -6.42 -5.03
CA TYR A 272 -0.76 -6.34 -3.94
C TYR A 272 -1.83 -7.41 -4.13
N ASN A 273 -1.55 -8.58 -3.58
CA ASN A 273 -2.38 -9.78 -3.69
C ASN A 273 -2.59 -10.40 -2.30
N ARG A 274 -3.32 -11.53 -2.26
CA ARG A 274 -3.68 -12.22 -1.01
C ARG A 274 -2.52 -12.66 -0.15
N TRP A 275 -1.35 -12.85 -0.75
CA TRP A 275 -0.15 -13.29 -0.05
C TRP A 275 0.77 -12.15 0.35
N SER A 276 0.80 -11.07 -0.44
CA SER A 276 1.74 -9.97 -0.28
C SER A 276 1.21 -8.79 0.53
N TRP A 277 -0.11 -8.61 0.66
CA TRP A 277 -0.68 -7.48 1.40
C TRP A 277 -0.18 -7.33 2.85
N PRO A 278 0.18 -8.39 3.62
CA PRO A 278 0.71 -8.21 4.97
C PRO A 278 2.07 -7.49 5.01
N ASP A 279 2.86 -7.68 3.95
CA ASP A 279 4.22 -7.15 3.79
C ASP A 279 4.28 -5.88 2.93
N VAL A 280 3.12 -5.44 2.42
CA VAL A 280 3.00 -4.31 1.51
C VAL A 280 2.09 -3.24 2.12
N GLN A 281 2.52 -1.99 2.03
CA GLN A 281 1.68 -0.84 2.30
C GLN A 281 1.38 -0.10 1.01
N LEU A 282 0.09 0.04 0.69
CA LEU A 282 -0.34 0.95 -0.37
C LEU A 282 -0.19 2.40 0.08
N ALA A 283 0.36 3.22 -0.81
CA ALA A 283 0.46 4.66 -0.64
C ALA A 283 -0.05 5.38 -1.89
N GLY A 284 -1.21 6.02 -1.76
CA GLY A 284 -1.61 7.04 -2.72
C GLY A 284 -0.75 8.30 -2.58
N TRP A 285 -1.02 9.29 -3.43
CA TRP A 285 -0.61 10.65 -3.09
C TRP A 285 -1.53 11.14 -1.97
N ASN A 286 -1.01 11.24 -0.76
CA ASN A 286 -1.75 11.73 0.40
C ASN A 286 -0.84 12.46 1.39
N ASN A 287 -1.44 13.33 2.20
CA ASN A 287 -0.70 14.20 3.11
C ASN A 287 0.05 13.39 4.18
N GLY A 288 -0.54 12.30 4.71
CA GLY A 288 0.09 11.38 5.66
C GLY A 288 1.46 10.86 5.23
N VAL A 289 1.51 10.20 4.08
CA VAL A 289 2.74 9.58 3.58
C VAL A 289 3.67 10.62 2.94
N VAL A 290 3.12 11.52 2.11
CA VAL A 290 3.92 12.47 1.35
C VAL A 290 4.40 13.62 2.23
N HIS A 291 3.52 14.33 2.93
CA HIS A 291 3.92 15.49 3.74
C HIS A 291 4.38 15.12 5.15
N PHE A 292 3.68 14.21 5.84
CA PHE A 292 3.98 13.89 7.25
C PHE A 292 4.99 12.74 7.41
N GLY A 293 5.37 12.09 6.31
CA GLY A 293 6.47 11.11 6.28
C GLY A 293 6.16 9.84 7.07
N TRP A 294 4.91 9.38 7.00
CA TRP A 294 4.52 8.11 7.64
C TRP A 294 5.44 6.97 7.22
N LYS A 295 5.89 6.23 8.22
CA LYS A 295 6.75 5.07 8.04
C LYS A 295 5.92 3.81 8.23
N PHE A 296 6.24 2.79 7.46
CA PHE A 296 5.64 1.46 7.57
C PHE A 296 6.74 0.44 7.83
N PRO A 297 7.23 0.34 9.08
CA PRO A 297 8.31 -0.57 9.42
C PRO A 297 7.94 -2.00 9.02
N GLY A 298 8.89 -2.72 8.43
CA GLY A 298 8.66 -4.09 7.98
C GLY A 298 7.91 -4.22 6.67
N ARG A 299 7.40 -3.14 6.06
CA ARG A 299 6.62 -3.22 4.82
C ARG A 299 7.30 -2.51 3.66
N THR A 300 7.05 -3.02 2.44
CA THR A 300 7.38 -2.30 1.21
C THR A 300 6.25 -1.36 0.84
N VAL A 301 6.57 -0.11 0.54
CA VAL A 301 5.56 0.87 0.11
C VAL A 301 5.34 0.72 -1.39
N VAL A 302 4.09 0.53 -1.80
CA VAL A 302 3.66 0.48 -3.21
C VAL A 302 2.85 1.73 -3.50
N SER A 303 3.40 2.62 -4.33
CA SER A 303 2.75 3.87 -4.69
C SER A 303 1.84 3.71 -5.90
N THR A 304 0.59 4.14 -5.78
CA THR A 304 -0.37 4.07 -6.89
C THR A 304 -0.22 5.21 -7.90
N SER A 305 0.65 6.19 -7.63
CA SER A 305 0.79 7.42 -8.43
C SER A 305 1.10 7.21 -9.92
N ALA A 306 1.81 6.13 -10.27
CA ALA A 306 2.16 5.81 -11.65
C ALA A 306 1.15 4.90 -12.37
N SER A 307 0.14 4.39 -11.66
CA SER A 307 -0.82 3.41 -12.19
C SER A 307 -2.10 4.02 -12.79
N GLY A 308 -2.34 5.32 -12.56
CA GLY A 308 -3.58 5.99 -12.97
C GLY A 308 -3.57 6.40 -14.45
N ARG A 309 -4.22 5.61 -15.30
CA ARG A 309 -4.31 5.88 -16.76
C ARG A 309 -5.69 6.37 -17.19
N CYS A 310 -6.76 5.88 -16.57
CA CYS A 310 -8.12 6.25 -16.92
C CYS A 310 -8.55 7.52 -16.19
N LEU A 311 -8.99 8.50 -16.98
CA LEU A 311 -9.80 9.63 -16.56
C LEU A 311 -10.75 9.90 -17.72
N ARG A 312 -12.05 9.68 -17.50
CA ARG A 312 -13.11 9.86 -18.50
C ARG A 312 -14.20 10.74 -17.91
N VAL A 313 -14.49 11.85 -18.55
CA VAL A 313 -15.57 12.75 -18.18
C VAL A 313 -16.79 12.42 -19.03
N GLY A 314 -17.88 12.03 -18.37
CA GLY A 314 -19.20 11.86 -18.99
C GLY A 314 -20.06 13.10 -18.76
N ARG A 315 -21.33 13.03 -19.17
CA ARG A 315 -22.28 14.14 -19.04
C ARG A 315 -22.47 14.58 -17.58
N GLU A 316 -22.65 13.62 -16.68
CA GLU A 316 -22.93 13.89 -15.27
C GLU A 316 -22.00 13.18 -14.30
N THR A 317 -21.00 12.47 -14.80
CA THR A 317 -20.11 11.66 -13.99
C THR A 317 -18.67 11.78 -14.47
N VAL A 318 -17.72 11.49 -13.59
CA VAL A 318 -16.32 11.28 -13.96
C VAL A 318 -15.87 9.92 -13.46
N THR A 319 -15.26 9.13 -14.35
CA THR A 319 -14.67 7.83 -14.01
C THR A 319 -13.15 7.92 -14.04
N VAL A 320 -12.52 7.47 -12.96
CA VAL A 320 -11.10 7.70 -12.73
C VAL A 320 -10.45 6.53 -11.98
N ASP A 321 -9.21 6.21 -12.35
CA ASP A 321 -8.42 5.19 -11.64
C ASP A 321 -7.90 5.73 -10.29
N GLY A 322 -7.72 4.84 -9.31
CA GLY A 322 -7.29 5.21 -7.95
C GLY A 322 -5.95 5.94 -7.88
N GLY A 323 -5.05 5.71 -8.84
CA GLY A 323 -3.74 6.38 -8.91
C GLY A 323 -3.78 7.84 -9.35
N VAL A 324 -4.86 8.30 -9.98
CA VAL A 324 -4.95 9.65 -10.54
C VAL A 324 -5.07 10.69 -9.42
N PRO A 325 -4.33 11.81 -9.46
CA PRO A 325 -4.53 12.93 -8.55
C PRO A 325 -5.83 13.69 -8.82
N LEU A 326 -6.51 14.11 -7.76
CA LEU A 326 -7.72 14.92 -7.79
C LEU A 326 -7.53 16.23 -8.57
N LYS A 327 -6.35 16.86 -8.51
CA LYS A 327 -5.98 18.01 -9.34
C LYS A 327 -6.27 17.78 -10.83
N ARG A 328 -5.89 16.61 -11.37
CA ARG A 328 -6.13 16.27 -12.78
C ARG A 328 -7.62 16.11 -13.08
N VAL A 329 -8.38 15.54 -12.15
CA VAL A 329 -9.84 15.42 -12.25
C VAL A 329 -10.49 16.80 -12.31
N LEU A 330 -10.12 17.70 -11.41
CA LEU A 330 -10.66 19.06 -11.36
C LEU A 330 -10.38 19.84 -12.65
N LEU A 331 -9.15 19.78 -13.18
CA LEU A 331 -8.79 20.44 -14.44
C LEU A 331 -9.59 19.88 -15.63
N ALA A 332 -9.77 18.56 -15.70
CA ALA A 332 -10.54 17.94 -16.78
C ALA A 332 -12.04 18.27 -16.72
N LEU A 333 -12.60 18.39 -15.51
CA LEU A 333 -13.99 18.82 -15.33
C LEU A 333 -14.18 20.29 -15.70
N GLN A 334 -13.25 21.15 -15.28
CA GLN A 334 -13.26 22.57 -15.62
C GLN A 334 -13.27 22.79 -17.14
N ALA A 335 -12.48 22.01 -17.89
CA ALA A 335 -12.41 22.09 -19.35
C ALA A 335 -13.75 21.80 -20.06
N VAL A 336 -14.69 21.12 -19.40
CA VAL A 336 -16.03 20.82 -19.95
C VAL A 336 -17.15 21.52 -19.17
N GLY A 337 -16.82 22.55 -18.38
CA GLY A 337 -17.81 23.31 -17.61
C GLY A 337 -18.52 22.48 -16.55
N ARG A 338 -17.82 21.54 -15.89
CA ARG A 338 -18.33 20.73 -14.78
C ARG A 338 -17.47 20.92 -13.53
N SER A 339 -18.00 20.53 -12.38
CA SER A 339 -17.29 20.56 -11.10
C SER A 339 -17.62 19.33 -10.24
N LEU A 340 -16.79 19.06 -9.24
CA LEU A 340 -17.14 18.14 -8.16
C LEU A 340 -17.98 18.88 -7.11
N PRO A 341 -18.89 18.18 -6.42
CA PRO A 341 -19.62 18.77 -5.30
C PRO A 341 -18.68 19.21 -4.20
N VAL A 342 -17.65 18.41 -3.88
CA VAL A 342 -16.67 18.72 -2.83
C VAL A 342 -15.30 18.96 -3.46
N VAL A 343 -14.69 20.11 -3.14
CA VAL A 343 -13.32 20.44 -3.55
C VAL A 343 -12.48 20.74 -2.31
N PRO A 344 -11.46 19.92 -2.00
CA PRO A 344 -10.57 20.17 -0.88
C PRO A 344 -9.65 21.35 -1.17
N ASN A 345 -9.12 21.94 -0.08
CA ASN A 345 -8.18 23.05 -0.17
C ASN A 345 -6.86 22.66 -0.85
N PHE A 346 -6.40 21.42 -0.64
CA PHE A 346 -5.22 20.84 -1.27
C PHE A 346 -5.63 19.71 -2.21
N SER A 347 -5.11 19.69 -3.44
CA SER A 347 -5.65 18.82 -4.49
C SER A 347 -4.71 17.80 -5.10
N TRP A 348 -3.46 17.77 -4.65
CA TRP A 348 -2.61 16.61 -4.85
C TRP A 348 -3.03 15.50 -3.88
N ILE A 349 -4.20 14.91 -4.12
CA ILE A 349 -4.70 13.75 -3.39
C ILE A 349 -5.08 12.71 -4.43
N SER A 350 -4.50 11.52 -4.37
CA SER A 350 -4.91 10.42 -5.26
C SER A 350 -6.37 10.03 -4.99
N MET A 351 -7.11 9.72 -6.05
CA MET A 351 -8.50 9.31 -5.91
C MET A 351 -8.64 8.06 -5.03
N GLY A 352 -7.70 7.12 -5.09
CA GLY A 352 -7.61 5.97 -4.19
C GLY A 352 -7.60 6.38 -2.73
N THR A 353 -6.85 7.42 -2.37
CA THR A 353 -6.88 7.98 -1.00
C THR A 353 -8.25 8.54 -0.66
N ALA A 354 -8.91 9.24 -1.59
CA ALA A 354 -10.23 9.82 -1.34
C ALA A 354 -11.34 8.78 -1.07
N PHE A 355 -11.11 7.49 -1.39
CA PHE A 355 -12.00 6.40 -1.02
C PHE A 355 -11.77 5.87 0.40
N PHE A 356 -10.53 5.95 0.91
CA PHE A 356 -10.15 5.47 2.26
C PHE A 356 -10.07 6.57 3.31
N VAL A 357 -10.13 7.83 2.88
CA VAL A 357 -10.01 9.01 3.73
C VAL A 357 -11.17 9.95 3.41
N PRO A 358 -11.90 10.47 4.40
CA PRO A 358 -12.98 11.43 4.20
C PRO A 358 -12.40 12.79 3.78
N VAL A 359 -12.10 12.92 2.49
CA VAL A 359 -11.63 14.17 1.89
C VAL A 359 -12.80 15.15 1.86
N HIS A 360 -12.62 16.29 2.52
CA HIS A 360 -13.61 17.36 2.63
C HIS A 360 -13.03 18.71 2.17
N GLY A 361 -13.91 19.69 2.00
CA GLY A 361 -13.56 21.01 1.49
C GLY A 361 -14.32 22.13 2.18
N SER A 362 -14.01 23.38 1.80
CA SER A 362 -14.69 24.57 2.32
C SER A 362 -16.00 24.90 1.59
N GLY A 363 -16.61 23.93 0.90
CA GLY A 363 -17.88 24.12 0.20
C GLY A 363 -18.66 22.83 -0.02
N SER A 364 -20.00 22.96 0.09
CA SER A 364 -21.08 22.18 -0.52
C SER A 364 -22.10 21.57 0.46
N ARG A 365 -23.26 21.22 -0.11
CA ARG A 365 -24.32 20.39 0.50
C ARG A 365 -23.85 18.98 0.89
N MET A 366 -22.63 18.61 0.50
CA MET A 366 -21.95 17.36 0.85
C MET A 366 -20.70 17.66 1.68
N SER A 367 -20.52 16.91 2.76
CA SER A 367 -19.39 17.03 3.68
C SER A 367 -18.12 16.42 3.12
N THR A 368 -18.26 15.32 2.36
CA THR A 368 -17.11 14.56 1.87
C THR A 368 -17.23 14.27 0.39
N LEU A 369 -16.09 14.22 -0.29
CA LEU A 369 -16.03 13.79 -1.70
C LEU A 369 -16.55 12.36 -1.86
N GLY A 370 -16.51 11.56 -0.79
CA GLY A 370 -17.08 10.23 -0.80
C GLY A 370 -18.56 10.19 -1.07
N GLN A 371 -19.29 11.24 -0.63
CA GLN A 371 -20.70 11.37 -0.93
C GLN A 371 -21.02 11.61 -2.40
N ALA A 372 -20.03 11.82 -3.27
CA ALA A 372 -20.22 11.88 -4.71
C ALA A 372 -19.98 10.54 -5.41
N VAL A 373 -19.44 9.53 -4.72
CA VAL A 373 -19.08 8.25 -5.33
C VAL A 373 -20.34 7.45 -5.63
N VAL A 374 -20.46 6.98 -6.86
CA VAL A 374 -21.60 6.20 -7.37
C VAL A 374 -21.24 4.73 -7.52
N ARG A 375 -20.02 4.44 -7.99
CA ARG A 375 -19.58 3.09 -8.29
C ARG A 375 -18.07 2.95 -8.12
N VAL A 376 -17.63 1.78 -7.68
CA VAL A 376 -16.20 1.45 -7.53
C VAL A 376 -15.87 0.07 -8.09
N LEU A 377 -14.61 -0.09 -8.45
CA LEU A 377 -13.95 -1.37 -8.64
C LEU A 377 -12.84 -1.46 -7.60
N VAL A 378 -13.03 -2.37 -6.64
CA VAL A 378 -12.10 -2.60 -5.51
C VAL A 378 -11.59 -4.03 -5.60
N TYR A 379 -10.31 -4.22 -5.31
CA TYR A 379 -9.72 -5.52 -5.07
C TYR A 379 -9.61 -5.74 -3.56
N ASP A 380 -10.18 -6.83 -3.08
CA ASP A 380 -10.06 -7.27 -1.69
C ASP A 380 -8.96 -8.33 -1.60
N ALA A 381 -7.82 -7.94 -1.03
CA ALA A 381 -6.69 -8.84 -0.94
C ALA A 381 -6.90 -9.93 0.13
N ALA A 382 -7.76 -9.76 1.13
CA ALA A 382 -7.95 -10.78 2.16
C ALA A 382 -8.52 -12.07 1.56
N VAL A 383 -9.47 -11.93 0.63
CA VAL A 383 -10.12 -13.04 -0.07
C VAL A 383 -9.66 -13.22 -1.52
N GLY A 384 -8.84 -12.29 -2.03
CA GLY A 384 -8.25 -12.38 -3.37
C GLY A 384 -9.24 -12.12 -4.52
N CYS A 385 -10.24 -11.25 -4.34
CA CYS A 385 -11.31 -11.06 -5.33
C CYS A 385 -11.48 -9.60 -5.78
N LEU A 386 -11.89 -9.41 -7.03
CA LEU A 386 -12.34 -8.13 -7.56
C LEU A 386 -13.84 -7.96 -7.32
N ARG A 387 -14.22 -6.80 -6.78
CA ARG A 387 -15.62 -6.43 -6.52
C ARG A 387 -15.95 -5.14 -7.26
N ARG A 388 -17.00 -5.20 -8.08
CA ARG A 388 -17.63 -4.03 -8.67
C ARG A 388 -18.86 -3.70 -7.83
N LEU A 389 -18.84 -2.56 -7.15
CA LEU A 389 -19.88 -2.18 -6.20
C LEU A 389 -20.54 -0.87 -6.64
N HIS A 390 -21.86 -0.82 -6.56
CA HIS A 390 -22.65 0.40 -6.56
C HIS A 390 -22.75 0.96 -5.15
N ARG A 391 -23.05 2.25 -5.03
CA ARG A 391 -23.19 2.92 -3.72
C ARG A 391 -24.25 2.29 -2.81
N ASP A 392 -25.32 1.79 -3.41
CA ASP A 392 -26.45 1.20 -2.70
C ASP A 392 -26.14 -0.22 -2.20
N ASP A 393 -25.01 -0.81 -2.61
CA ASP A 393 -24.59 -2.11 -2.11
C ASP A 393 -24.15 -1.97 -0.63
N PRO A 394 -24.65 -2.81 0.29
CA PRO A 394 -24.21 -2.78 1.69
C PRO A 394 -22.70 -2.94 1.86
N GLU A 395 -22.07 -3.72 0.97
CA GLU A 395 -20.61 -3.91 0.99
C GLU A 395 -19.85 -2.64 0.60
N PHE A 396 -20.42 -1.76 -0.22
CA PHE A 396 -19.82 -0.46 -0.51
C PHE A 396 -19.69 0.37 0.77
N GLN A 397 -20.77 0.44 1.55
CA GLN A 397 -20.81 1.19 2.81
C GLN A 397 -19.79 0.67 3.82
N ARG A 398 -19.66 -0.67 3.91
CA ARG A 398 -18.65 -1.34 4.75
C ARG A 398 -17.22 -1.13 4.30
N MET A 399 -16.96 -0.99 3.00
CA MET A 399 -15.60 -0.85 2.46
C MET A 399 -15.12 0.60 2.39
N MET A 400 -16.02 1.54 2.19
CA MET A 400 -15.67 2.96 2.10
C MET A 400 -15.15 3.47 3.45
N TYR A 401 -14.02 4.17 3.42
CA TYR A 401 -13.29 4.64 4.61
C TYR A 401 -12.77 3.55 5.56
N ASP A 402 -12.94 2.27 5.23
CA ASP A 402 -12.36 1.17 5.99
C ASP A 402 -10.87 1.01 5.66
N ARG A 403 -10.02 1.21 6.66
CA ARG A 403 -8.57 0.98 6.56
C ARG A 403 -8.10 -0.29 7.26
N SER A 404 -9.00 -1.00 7.93
CA SER A 404 -8.69 -2.26 8.62
C SER A 404 -8.59 -3.41 7.62
N ARG A 405 -9.33 -3.32 6.52
CA ARG A 405 -9.30 -4.29 5.43
C ARG A 405 -8.19 -3.98 4.41
N PRO A 406 -7.57 -5.02 3.83
CA PRO A 406 -6.52 -4.85 2.81
C PRO A 406 -7.13 -4.62 1.43
N LEU A 407 -7.73 -3.44 1.24
CA LEU A 407 -8.44 -3.07 0.02
C LEU A 407 -7.55 -2.24 -0.91
N LEU A 408 -7.68 -2.48 -2.21
CA LEU A 408 -7.10 -1.66 -3.28
C LEU A 408 -8.21 -1.10 -4.15
N LEU A 409 -8.38 0.22 -4.16
CA LEU A 409 -9.23 0.86 -5.14
C LEU A 409 -8.54 0.92 -6.51
N LEU A 410 -9.09 0.23 -7.50
CA LEU A 410 -8.63 0.31 -8.88
C LEU A 410 -9.29 1.46 -9.63
N ARG A 411 -10.60 1.64 -9.47
CA ARG A 411 -11.38 2.65 -10.20
C ARG A 411 -12.58 3.13 -9.39
N MET A 412 -12.93 4.40 -9.55
CA MET A 412 -14.16 4.98 -9.01
C MET A 412 -14.88 5.82 -10.07
N THR A 413 -16.19 5.95 -9.92
CA THR A 413 -17.02 6.89 -10.67
C THR A 413 -17.73 7.82 -9.69
N LEU A 414 -17.62 9.12 -9.92
CA LEU A 414 -18.23 10.16 -9.08
C LEU A 414 -19.27 10.93 -9.89
N GLN A 415 -20.32 11.36 -9.22
CA GLN A 415 -21.26 12.34 -9.72
C GLN A 415 -20.58 13.72 -9.78
N THR A 416 -20.90 14.46 -10.84
CA THR A 416 -20.45 15.83 -11.07
C THR A 416 -21.64 16.77 -11.07
N GLN A 417 -21.39 18.05 -10.89
CA GLN A 417 -22.40 19.09 -10.89
C GLN A 417 -22.01 20.23 -11.83
N GLN A 418 -22.93 21.18 -12.00
CA GLN A 418 -22.58 22.47 -12.57
C GLN A 418 -21.60 23.21 -11.65
N PRO A 419 -20.67 24.01 -12.19
CA PRO A 419 -19.79 24.85 -11.40
C PRO A 419 -20.61 25.82 -10.53
N LEU A 420 -20.11 26.07 -9.32
CA LEU A 420 -20.71 27.00 -8.38
C LEU A 420 -19.83 28.25 -8.29
N LYS A 421 -20.48 29.41 -8.18
CA LYS A 421 -19.89 30.68 -7.80
C LYS A 421 -20.12 30.89 -6.31
N TYR A 422 -19.06 31.24 -5.58
CA TYR A 422 -19.13 31.45 -4.15
C TYR A 422 -19.00 32.94 -3.82
N ALA A 423 -19.95 33.47 -3.06
CA ALA A 423 -19.82 34.76 -2.40
C ALA A 423 -19.43 34.52 -0.93
N VAL A 424 -18.51 35.35 -0.41
CA VAL A 424 -18.03 35.21 0.97
C VAL A 424 -18.45 36.41 1.79
N ARG A 425 -19.21 36.15 2.86
CA ARG A 425 -19.51 37.12 3.92
C ARG A 425 -18.59 36.85 5.10
N GLU A 426 -17.76 37.83 5.46
CA GLU A 426 -16.80 37.72 6.56
C GLU A 426 -17.25 38.58 7.74
N GLU A 427 -17.11 38.04 8.95
CA GLU A 427 -17.42 38.69 10.21
C GLU A 427 -16.29 38.40 11.20
N SER A 428 -15.88 39.40 11.98
CA SER A 428 -14.89 39.24 13.06
C SER A 428 -15.61 39.28 14.40
N LEU A 429 -15.47 38.20 15.18
CA LEU A 429 -16.01 38.06 16.53
C LEU A 429 -14.90 38.20 17.56
N GLN A 430 -15.17 38.88 18.66
CA GLN A 430 -14.24 39.04 19.78
C GLN A 430 -14.60 38.07 20.90
N ASP A 431 -13.68 37.16 21.19
CA ASP A 431 -13.80 36.16 22.26
C ASP A 431 -15.12 35.36 22.24
N PRO A 432 -15.56 34.82 21.06
CA PRO A 432 -16.86 34.18 20.98
C PRO A 432 -16.90 32.89 21.81
N ALA A 433 -18.03 32.66 22.48
CA ALA A 433 -18.32 31.41 23.15
C ALA A 433 -18.50 30.26 22.13
N ALA A 434 -18.39 29.01 22.60
CA ALA A 434 -18.56 27.85 21.74
C ALA A 434 -19.97 27.81 21.08
N ASP A 435 -21.01 28.17 21.83
CA ASP A 435 -22.38 28.16 21.34
C ASP A 435 -22.64 29.24 20.27
N GLU A 436 -21.97 30.40 20.35
CA GLU A 436 -22.04 31.42 19.29
C GLU A 436 -21.48 30.89 17.97
N LEU A 437 -20.37 30.14 18.03
CA LEU A 437 -19.79 29.51 16.84
C LEU A 437 -20.64 28.36 16.31
N LEU A 438 -21.24 27.55 17.20
CA LEU A 438 -22.19 26.50 16.80
C LEU A 438 -23.43 27.08 16.10
N LEU A 439 -23.96 28.21 16.60
CA LEU A 439 -25.03 28.95 15.94
C LEU A 439 -24.59 29.47 14.56
N ALA A 440 -23.36 29.98 14.44
CA ALA A 440 -22.83 30.39 13.14
C ALA A 440 -22.75 29.20 12.16
N PHE A 441 -22.29 28.03 12.61
CA PHE A 441 -22.30 26.80 11.80
C PHE A 441 -23.69 26.30 11.41
N ALA A 442 -24.73 26.71 12.15
CA ALA A 442 -26.12 26.33 11.91
C ALA A 442 -26.83 27.21 10.87
N ASP A 443 -26.18 28.22 10.29
CA ASP A 443 -26.78 29.11 9.28
C ASP A 443 -27.33 28.30 8.08
N PRO A 444 -28.67 28.25 7.89
CA PRO A 444 -29.28 27.45 6.82
C PRO A 444 -29.13 28.08 5.44
N ARG A 445 -28.72 29.35 5.36
CA ARG A 445 -28.53 30.08 4.09
C ARG A 445 -27.12 29.89 3.54
N ALA A 446 -26.14 29.66 4.41
CA ALA A 446 -24.78 29.43 4.01
C ALA A 446 -24.60 28.01 3.42
N ALA A 447 -23.98 27.91 2.25
CA ALA A 447 -23.57 26.64 1.68
C ALA A 447 -22.40 26.01 2.44
N ASN A 448 -21.60 26.82 3.14
CA ASN A 448 -20.64 26.38 4.14
C ASN A 448 -20.27 27.53 5.10
N VAL A 449 -19.81 27.17 6.29
CA VAL A 449 -19.27 28.11 7.27
C VAL A 449 -17.88 27.64 7.69
N GLU A 450 -16.92 28.56 7.64
CA GLU A 450 -15.55 28.33 8.07
C GLU A 450 -15.17 29.34 9.15
N VAL A 451 -14.64 28.84 10.25
CA VAL A 451 -14.15 29.68 11.34
C VAL A 451 -12.64 29.55 11.43
N ARG A 452 -11.94 30.69 11.47
CA ARG A 452 -10.48 30.76 11.55
C ARG A 452 -10.03 31.50 12.78
N LYS A 453 -9.00 30.94 13.40
CA LYS A 453 -8.26 31.58 14.48
C LYS A 453 -6.77 31.47 14.22
N ALA A 454 -6.09 32.61 14.12
CA ALA A 454 -4.68 32.65 13.76
C ALA A 454 -3.82 31.92 14.80
N ARG A 455 -3.96 32.23 16.09
CA ARG A 455 -3.35 31.47 17.20
C ARG A 455 -4.40 31.11 18.23
N ALA A 456 -4.18 30.01 18.97
CA ALA A 456 -5.11 29.60 20.04
C ALA A 456 -5.40 30.72 21.05
N ILE A 457 -4.37 31.49 21.42
CA ILE A 457 -4.45 32.54 22.44
C ILE A 457 -5.16 33.82 21.99
N ASP A 458 -5.29 34.05 20.68
CA ASP A 458 -5.87 35.29 20.15
C ASP A 458 -7.33 35.45 20.63
N ARG A 459 -7.83 36.69 20.71
CA ARG A 459 -9.25 36.92 21.05
C ARG A 459 -10.13 36.95 19.81
N GLU A 460 -9.59 37.47 18.72
CA GLU A 460 -10.26 37.56 17.44
C GLU A 460 -10.48 36.19 16.80
N VAL A 461 -11.69 35.99 16.27
CA VAL A 461 -12.09 34.83 15.50
C VAL A 461 -12.83 35.30 14.26
N ILE A 462 -12.37 34.84 13.09
CA ILE A 462 -12.94 35.22 11.80
C ILE A 462 -13.93 34.15 11.37
N VAL A 463 -15.19 34.53 11.17
CA VAL A 463 -16.26 33.67 10.66
C VAL A 463 -16.52 34.02 9.19
N ARG A 464 -16.40 33.03 8.31
CA ARG A 464 -16.66 33.15 6.87
C ARG A 464 -17.85 32.30 6.50
N ARG A 465 -18.87 32.93 5.91
CA ARG A 465 -20.06 32.27 5.38
C ARG A 465 -19.99 32.30 3.87
N PHE A 466 -20.08 31.13 3.25
CA PHE A 466 -20.01 30.94 1.82
C PHE A 466 -21.41 30.72 1.29
N ASP A 467 -21.91 31.65 0.48
CA ASP A 467 -23.15 31.47 -0.27
C ASP A 467 -22.80 30.92 -1.65
N ALA A 468 -23.57 29.95 -2.15
CA ALA A 468 -23.25 29.26 -3.41
C ALA A 468 -24.41 29.38 -4.40
N GLU A 469 -24.11 29.87 -5.60
CA GLU A 469 -25.03 29.99 -6.71
C GLU A 469 -24.47 29.27 -7.95
N PRO A 470 -25.30 28.79 -8.89
CA PRO A 470 -24.80 28.28 -10.17
C PRO A 470 -23.95 29.34 -10.87
N ALA A 471 -22.77 28.97 -11.36
CA ALA A 471 -21.93 29.89 -12.12
C ALA A 471 -22.41 29.98 -13.58
N ASP A 472 -22.49 31.19 -14.12
CA ASP A 472 -22.62 31.40 -15.57
C ASP A 472 -21.41 30.81 -16.31
N ALA A 473 -21.63 30.39 -17.56
CA ALA A 473 -20.62 29.72 -18.38
C ALA A 473 -19.33 30.55 -18.46
N GLY A 474 -18.28 30.11 -17.73
CA GLY A 474 -16.94 30.68 -17.83
C GLY A 474 -16.23 31.08 -16.53
N GLY A 475 -16.85 31.03 -15.34
CA GLY A 475 -16.14 31.51 -14.15
C GLY A 475 -16.74 31.11 -12.81
N GLY A 476 -16.43 29.90 -12.34
CA GLY A 476 -16.49 29.58 -10.92
C GLY A 476 -15.09 29.61 -10.34
N GLU A 477 -14.73 30.64 -9.55
CA GLU A 477 -13.55 30.56 -8.70
C GLU A 477 -13.75 29.41 -7.71
N LEU A 478 -12.85 28.43 -7.73
CA LEU A 478 -12.84 27.36 -6.74
C LEU A 478 -12.67 28.02 -5.36
N PRO A 479 -13.46 27.65 -4.33
CA PRO A 479 -13.36 28.18 -2.98
C PRO A 479 -12.10 27.62 -2.30
N ARG A 480 -10.94 28.06 -2.78
CA ARG A 480 -9.62 27.69 -2.27
C ARG A 480 -9.04 28.91 -1.62
N ASP A 481 -8.48 28.72 -0.44
CA ASP A 481 -7.72 29.80 0.17
C ASP A 481 -6.36 29.96 -0.55
N ARG A 482 -5.74 31.13 -0.39
CA ARG A 482 -4.43 31.43 -0.97
C ARG A 482 -3.35 30.42 -0.53
N LEU A 483 -3.52 29.76 0.62
CA LEU A 483 -2.59 28.77 1.15
C LEU A 483 -2.69 27.43 0.39
N GLY A 484 -3.90 26.94 0.09
CA GLY A 484 -4.10 25.73 -0.71
C GLY A 484 -3.51 25.87 -2.11
N SER A 485 -3.70 27.03 -2.73
CA SER A 485 -3.08 27.38 -4.02
C SER A 485 -1.56 27.55 -3.95
N LEU A 486 -1.01 27.94 -2.79
CA LEU A 486 0.44 27.94 -2.56
C LEU A 486 0.99 26.52 -2.42
N TRP A 487 0.30 25.66 -1.68
CA TRP A 487 0.70 24.26 -1.51
C TRP A 487 0.69 23.51 -2.84
N ASP A 488 -0.35 23.69 -3.66
CA ASP A 488 -0.39 23.12 -5.01
C ASP A 488 0.83 23.55 -5.84
N ARG A 489 1.23 24.84 -5.78
CA ARG A 489 2.41 25.39 -6.49
C ARG A 489 3.74 24.86 -5.94
N ILE A 490 3.83 24.68 -4.61
CA ILE A 490 5.00 24.07 -3.98
C ILE A 490 5.21 22.64 -4.49
N GLU A 491 4.13 21.87 -4.63
CA GLU A 491 4.19 20.49 -5.13
C GLU A 491 4.51 20.40 -6.62
N GLU A 492 4.16 21.42 -7.42
CA GLU A 492 4.54 21.50 -8.83
C GLU A 492 6.06 21.65 -9.03
N THR A 493 6.79 22.11 -8.00
CA THR A 493 8.25 22.30 -8.03
C THR A 493 8.96 21.24 -7.18
N PRO A 494 9.65 20.24 -7.76
CA PRO A 494 10.20 19.10 -7.00
C PRO A 494 11.10 19.48 -5.82
N VAL A 495 11.95 20.50 -5.98
CA VAL A 495 12.87 20.96 -4.92
C VAL A 495 12.11 21.65 -3.79
N ALA A 496 11.14 22.52 -4.13
CA ALA A 496 10.33 23.21 -3.14
C ALA A 496 9.46 22.21 -2.36
N GLY A 497 8.84 21.26 -3.05
CA GLY A 497 8.11 20.14 -2.43
C GLY A 497 9.00 19.33 -1.50
N TRP A 498 10.22 18.97 -1.92
CA TRP A 498 11.16 18.23 -1.06
C TRP A 498 11.54 19.00 0.22
N LEU A 499 11.89 20.29 0.10
CA LEU A 499 12.22 21.15 1.25
C LEU A 499 11.02 21.30 2.18
N PHE A 500 9.83 21.53 1.62
CA PHE A 500 8.59 21.64 2.37
C PHE A 500 8.28 20.35 3.14
N HIS A 501 8.38 19.19 2.49
CA HIS A 501 8.17 17.89 3.14
C HIS A 501 9.21 17.64 4.23
N TRP A 502 10.48 17.96 3.98
CA TRP A 502 11.51 17.87 5.01
C TRP A 502 11.15 18.73 6.23
N PHE A 503 10.76 19.98 6.02
CA PHE A 503 10.35 20.86 7.12
C PHE A 503 9.15 20.29 7.89
N VAL A 504 8.09 19.90 7.20
CA VAL A 504 6.87 19.36 7.82
C VAL A 504 7.15 18.08 8.61
N ARG A 505 7.97 17.16 8.07
CA ARG A 505 8.31 15.89 8.73
C ARG A 505 9.10 16.09 10.02
N ASN A 506 9.98 17.08 10.07
CA ASN A 506 10.86 17.29 11.21
C ASN A 506 10.24 18.21 12.28
N PHE A 507 9.49 19.23 11.87
CA PHE A 507 9.08 20.31 12.78
C PHE A 507 7.57 20.42 12.97
N ALA A 508 6.76 20.04 12.00
CA ALA A 508 5.31 20.21 12.08
C ALA A 508 4.60 18.99 12.66
N PHE A 509 3.53 19.27 13.38
CA PHE A 509 2.54 18.30 13.81
C PHE A 509 1.15 18.82 13.43
N HIS A 510 0.49 18.06 12.56
CA HIS A 510 -0.84 18.37 12.05
C HIS A 510 -1.80 17.29 12.52
N VAL A 511 -2.98 17.71 12.91
CA VAL A 511 -4.06 16.82 13.33
C VAL A 511 -5.37 17.45 12.93
N GLU A 512 -6.32 16.62 12.54
CA GLU A 512 -7.68 17.05 12.29
C GLU A 512 -8.63 16.24 13.16
N LEU A 513 -9.34 16.95 14.04
CA LEU A 513 -10.35 16.39 14.94
C LEU A 513 -11.72 16.49 14.30
N LEU A 514 -12.57 15.50 14.54
CA LEU A 514 -13.96 15.45 14.13
C LEU A 514 -14.78 15.31 15.40
N MET A 515 -15.33 16.43 15.86
CA MET A 515 -15.94 16.58 17.18
C MET A 515 -17.46 16.66 17.07
N SER A 516 -18.17 16.02 17.99
CA SER A 516 -19.58 16.39 18.24
C SER A 516 -19.67 17.83 18.77
N PRO A 517 -20.86 18.46 18.75
CA PRO A 517 -21.04 19.78 19.36
C PRO A 517 -20.58 19.85 20.82
N GLU A 518 -20.80 18.80 21.62
CA GLU A 518 -20.40 18.70 23.02
C GLU A 518 -18.87 18.63 23.15
N GLN A 519 -18.22 17.79 22.35
CA GLN A 519 -16.76 17.71 22.29
C GLN A 519 -16.14 19.04 21.85
N PHE A 520 -16.78 19.74 20.92
CA PHE A 520 -16.34 21.05 20.49
C PHE A 520 -16.41 22.09 21.62
N ARG A 521 -17.46 22.08 22.45
CA ARG A 521 -17.54 22.96 23.63
C ARG A 521 -16.37 22.75 24.58
N VAL A 522 -16.07 21.48 24.91
CA VAL A 522 -14.92 21.13 25.78
C VAL A 522 -13.61 21.58 25.16
N PHE A 523 -13.41 21.34 23.85
CA PHE A 523 -12.25 21.83 23.13
C PHE A 523 -12.13 23.35 23.20
N TRP A 524 -13.22 24.07 22.93
CA TRP A 524 -13.24 25.53 22.87
C TRP A 524 -13.07 26.18 24.26
N GLU A 525 -13.46 25.52 25.33
CA GLU A 525 -13.15 25.97 26.69
C GLU A 525 -11.62 25.94 26.96
N HIS A 526 -10.93 24.93 26.44
CA HIS A 526 -9.52 24.68 26.76
C HIS A 526 -8.52 25.20 25.70
N HIS A 527 -8.97 25.50 24.48
CA HIS A 527 -8.09 25.69 23.32
C HIS A 527 -6.99 26.74 23.52
N ARG A 528 -7.26 27.81 24.30
CA ARG A 528 -6.29 28.88 24.59
C ARG A 528 -5.04 28.40 25.34
N ARG A 529 -5.15 27.31 26.09
CA ARG A 529 -4.05 26.70 26.86
C ARG A 529 -3.25 25.71 26.02
N LEU A 530 -3.71 25.38 24.81
CA LEU A 530 -3.06 24.42 23.94
C LEU A 530 -1.99 25.09 23.06
N PRO A 531 -0.91 24.38 22.72
CA PRO A 531 0.19 24.92 21.91
C PRO A 531 -0.15 24.98 20.41
N LEU A 532 -1.33 25.50 20.06
CA LEU A 532 -1.87 25.55 18.70
C LEU A 532 -1.47 26.85 18.02
N ALA A 533 -0.75 26.72 16.91
CA ALA A 533 -0.31 27.82 16.07
C ALA A 533 -1.33 28.19 14.98
N LYS A 534 -2.41 27.42 14.84
CA LYS A 534 -3.57 27.71 13.97
C LYS A 534 -4.75 26.82 14.36
N ILE A 535 -5.97 27.38 14.31
CA ILE A 535 -7.23 26.64 14.36
C ILE A 535 -8.07 27.01 13.14
N GLN A 536 -8.51 26.01 12.38
CA GLN A 536 -9.46 26.18 11.29
C GLN A 536 -10.60 25.18 11.48
N LEU A 537 -11.81 25.69 11.64
CA LEU A 537 -12.99 24.91 11.94
C LEU A 537 -13.96 24.92 10.76
N ARG A 538 -14.64 23.80 10.55
CA ARG A 538 -15.70 23.63 9.54
C ARG A 538 -16.78 22.72 10.08
N ARG A 539 -18.02 22.92 9.63
CA ARG A 539 -19.08 21.92 9.83
C ARG A 539 -18.97 20.83 8.78
N MET A 540 -19.08 19.58 9.22
CA MET A 540 -19.28 18.42 8.37
C MET A 540 -20.64 17.83 8.71
N LEU A 541 -21.55 17.83 7.74
CA LEU A 541 -22.86 17.20 7.85
C LEU A 541 -22.74 15.68 7.95
N ARG A 542 -23.74 15.08 8.58
CA ARG A 542 -23.95 13.64 8.62
C ARG A 542 -23.96 13.04 7.22
N ASP A 543 -23.20 11.97 6.98
CA ASP A 543 -23.11 11.33 5.65
C ASP A 543 -23.65 9.89 5.59
N GLY A 544 -23.92 9.27 6.73
CA GLY A 544 -24.48 7.91 6.82
C GLY A 544 -23.55 6.78 6.38
N ILE A 545 -22.28 7.06 6.03
CA ILE A 545 -21.31 6.06 5.60
C ILE A 545 -20.77 5.34 6.84
N GLU A 546 -20.76 4.01 6.83
CA GLU A 546 -20.53 3.19 8.04
C GLU A 546 -19.21 3.49 8.76
N ASN A 547 -18.12 3.66 8.01
CA ASN A 547 -16.80 3.98 8.58
C ASN A 547 -16.46 5.48 8.54
N SER A 548 -17.43 6.34 8.21
CA SER A 548 -17.22 7.78 8.29
C SER A 548 -17.25 8.25 9.73
N ALA A 549 -16.37 9.20 10.04
CA ALA A 549 -16.43 9.89 11.31
C ALA A 549 -17.68 10.77 11.45
N CYS A 550 -18.38 11.09 10.35
CA CYS A 550 -19.63 11.85 10.33
C CYS A 550 -20.86 10.95 10.09
N ARG A 551 -20.79 9.64 10.42
CA ARG A 551 -21.88 8.69 10.15
C ARG A 551 -23.22 9.08 10.79
N ASP A 552 -23.20 9.41 12.07
CA ASP A 552 -24.40 9.44 12.92
C ASP A 552 -24.86 10.86 13.27
N CYS A 553 -23.98 11.84 13.18
CA CYS A 553 -24.26 13.23 13.52
C CYS A 553 -23.40 14.19 12.69
N ASP A 554 -23.81 15.45 12.69
CA ASP A 554 -22.97 16.54 12.21
C ASP A 554 -21.79 16.74 13.15
N CYS A 555 -20.61 16.98 12.57
CA CYS A 555 -19.38 17.19 13.31
C CYS A 555 -18.79 18.57 13.05
N ILE A 556 -18.08 19.10 14.04
CA ILE A 556 -17.16 20.21 13.87
C ILE A 556 -15.77 19.63 13.59
N CYS A 557 -15.33 19.81 12.36
CA CYS A 557 -13.99 19.46 11.92
C CYS A 557 -13.02 20.57 12.31
N ALA A 558 -12.02 20.25 13.13
CA ALA A 558 -10.97 21.18 13.52
C ALA A 558 -9.62 20.76 12.91
N ASP A 559 -9.14 21.51 11.94
CA ASP A 559 -7.80 21.42 11.38
C ASP A 559 -6.83 22.24 12.27
N LEU A 560 -5.89 21.53 12.89
CA LEU A 560 -5.04 22.05 13.95
C LEU A 560 -3.56 21.86 13.61
N PHE A 561 -2.78 22.94 13.77
CA PHE A 561 -1.34 22.94 13.50
C PHE A 561 -0.54 23.33 14.74
N MET A 562 0.55 22.62 15.01
CA MET A 562 1.50 22.92 16.08
C MET A 562 2.91 22.43 15.77
N LEU A 563 3.87 22.81 16.60
CA LEU A 563 5.23 22.27 16.53
C LEU A 563 5.29 20.86 17.13
N ARG A 564 6.03 19.97 16.47
CA ARG A 564 6.17 18.55 16.84
C ARG A 564 6.69 18.34 18.25
N GLY A 565 7.59 19.20 18.74
CA GLY A 565 8.09 19.15 20.12
C GLY A 565 7.01 19.33 21.20
N LYS A 566 5.85 19.90 20.84
CA LYS A 566 4.72 20.13 21.75
C LYS A 566 3.61 19.09 21.63
N ARG A 567 3.80 18.04 20.79
CA ARG A 567 2.83 16.95 20.60
C ARG A 567 2.32 16.36 21.91
N HIS A 568 3.23 16.07 22.85
CA HIS A 568 2.91 15.39 24.11
C HIS A 568 1.84 16.14 24.96
N VAL A 569 1.88 17.48 24.95
CA VAL A 569 0.89 18.31 25.65
C VAL A 569 -0.48 18.14 25.02
N PHE A 570 -0.55 18.18 23.69
CA PHE A 570 -1.80 18.04 22.97
C PHE A 570 -2.38 16.62 23.07
N THR A 571 -1.55 15.58 22.94
CA THR A 571 -2.00 14.19 23.10
C THR A 571 -2.51 13.91 24.51
N LYS A 572 -1.89 14.50 25.53
CA LYS A 572 -2.37 14.42 26.92
C LYS A 572 -3.75 15.04 27.06
N PHE A 573 -3.95 16.25 26.52
CA PHE A 573 -5.26 16.90 26.51
C PHE A 573 -6.33 16.05 25.82
N ILE A 574 -6.03 15.46 24.65
CA ILE A 574 -6.99 14.58 23.96
C ILE A 574 -7.35 13.38 24.82
N ALA A 575 -6.37 12.72 25.43
CA ALA A 575 -6.62 11.55 26.28
C ALA A 575 -7.46 11.88 27.53
N GLU A 576 -7.24 13.05 28.13
CA GLU A 576 -7.91 13.46 29.37
C GLU A 576 -9.32 14.03 29.13
N HIS A 577 -9.50 14.83 28.08
CA HIS A 577 -10.72 15.62 27.88
C HIS A 577 -11.57 15.18 26.69
N LEU A 578 -10.98 14.50 25.70
CA LEU A 578 -11.64 14.12 24.45
C LEU A 578 -11.34 12.66 24.05
N PRO A 579 -11.48 11.67 24.95
CA PRO A 579 -11.03 10.29 24.69
C PRO A 579 -11.76 9.60 23.53
N ALA A 580 -12.98 10.05 23.22
CA ALA A 580 -13.81 9.51 22.15
C ALA A 580 -13.78 10.35 20.85
N VAL A 581 -12.89 11.35 20.74
CA VAL A 581 -12.83 12.20 19.54
C VAL A 581 -12.34 11.41 18.34
N ARG A 582 -13.04 11.55 17.21
CA ARG A 582 -12.63 10.93 15.95
C ARG A 582 -11.59 11.83 15.28
N THR A 583 -10.72 11.26 14.48
CA THR A 583 -9.64 12.01 13.82
C THR A 583 -9.56 11.64 12.36
N ASN A 584 -9.18 12.59 11.49
CA ASN A 584 -9.08 12.32 10.07
C ASN A 584 -7.87 11.41 9.76
N PRO A 585 -8.09 10.18 9.27
CA PRO A 585 -7.02 9.25 8.95
C PRO A 585 -6.06 9.72 7.86
N GLY A 586 -6.36 10.77 7.10
CA GLY A 586 -5.44 11.33 6.08
C GLY A 586 -4.43 12.34 6.63
N LYS A 587 -4.63 12.83 7.86
CA LYS A 587 -3.85 13.92 8.48
C LYS A 587 -3.23 13.53 9.83
N GLN A 588 -3.40 12.29 10.30
CA GLN A 588 -2.93 11.87 11.62
C GLN A 588 -1.40 11.95 11.77
N SER A 589 -0.94 12.73 12.74
CA SER A 589 0.39 12.55 13.35
C SER A 589 0.32 12.01 14.78
N LEU A 590 -0.92 11.81 15.30
CA LEU A 590 -1.26 11.53 16.71
C LEU A 590 -0.64 10.29 17.31
#